data_AF-A0A061J934-F1
#
_entry.id   AF-A0A061J934-F1
#
_cell.length_a   1.000
_cell.length_b   1.000
_cell.length_c   1.000
_cell.angle_alpha   90.00
_cell.angle_beta   90.00
_cell.angle_gamma   90.00
#
_symmetry.space_group_name_H-M   'P 1'
#
loop_
_entity.id
_entity.type
_entity.pdbx_description
1 polymer ?
#
loop_
_entity_poly.entity_id
_entity_poly.type
_entity_poly.pdbx_seq_one_letter_code
_entity_poly.pdbx_strand_id
1 'polypeptide(L)'
;MMLKRVASRAPFPVPLEALPWSSRGAECVKGRRKKSGTVGVNDDRMLSVEFSAPEQAAEGLPFGFKNEAGRVALDSERRCLFAGLGTKPTVRDYRLAVTSAVREAQKLQASALVLKSLPNSVHSMGDLFQEPGVLPLGDVVEKTAAFAVTAAYKYDRLRSKQASEEGGKTPMGLFIDSDAIDAIARGNVIGGCVNEARSLGNLREDEGIPQLYAEWISRELAPLGVKVRHVLKGERLRSAGLNLLYNVGKGSRHEPYLVVFEYTGNRYSEEATALVGKGVTFDCGGLNVKPYGSMETMHLDMMGAATVISTIKAIALLRLPVNVVGAVGLVENAIGPDSYFPSSILTSRKGLTVEVLNTDAEGRLVLADTLTFVQRDAKLTKRPSSVIDLATLTGAVLIGLGSQRAGMFSNDLHLSQQLMAGGRSSGDELWPMPIAEEHKKAVKGGLADLTNVSTSKEAGSCTAAAFLSNFIEDGVKWAHLDIAGAAMGGDKPKGFQPAGAPGFGVQMLLDYFRLPPTDGAAATASAAAAAIDTSTSQNSAASNEESAGEPTLSTDAEKPKRRKRNTKPAPTRKSVKASQQRRSAGMRKQRGAKGRIPTKQEKQRGNEA
;
A
#
# COMPACT_ATOMS: atom_id res chain seq x y z
N MET A 1 1.52 24.39 -16.22
CA MET A 1 2.77 25.16 -16.22
C MET A 1 3.81 24.53 -15.32
N MET A 2 3.48 24.20 -14.06
CA MET A 2 4.44 23.70 -13.07
C MET A 2 5.19 22.45 -13.54
N LEU A 3 4.48 21.51 -14.16
CA LEU A 3 5.05 20.23 -14.58
C LEU A 3 6.11 20.38 -15.70
N LYS A 4 6.02 21.43 -16.53
CA LYS A 4 7.08 21.78 -17.49
C LYS A 4 8.31 22.36 -16.79
N ARG A 5 8.12 23.24 -15.79
CA ARG A 5 9.21 23.83 -14.99
C ARG A 5 10.04 22.76 -14.29
N VAL A 6 9.38 21.81 -13.63
CA VAL A 6 10.05 20.69 -12.94
C VAL A 6 10.85 19.83 -13.92
N ALA A 7 10.24 19.40 -15.02
CA ALA A 7 10.95 18.62 -16.04
C ALA A 7 12.11 19.37 -16.71
N SER A 8 12.08 20.72 -16.77
CA SER A 8 13.18 21.54 -17.28
C SER A 8 14.32 21.76 -16.30
N ARG A 9 14.10 21.61 -14.98
CA ARG A 9 15.17 21.66 -13.96
C ARG A 9 15.96 20.36 -13.95
N ALA A 10 15.26 19.23 -13.99
CA ALA A 10 15.85 17.93 -14.25
C ALA A 10 14.78 16.95 -14.78
N PRO A 11 15.12 16.06 -15.75
CA PRO A 11 14.20 15.03 -16.21
C PRO A 11 13.85 14.07 -15.07
N PHE A 12 12.67 13.44 -15.17
CA PHE A 12 12.29 12.34 -14.29
C PHE A 12 13.11 11.09 -14.64
N PRO A 13 13.41 10.20 -13.67
CA PRO A 13 14.09 8.94 -13.95
C PRO A 13 13.32 8.12 -14.99
N VAL A 14 13.97 7.80 -16.12
CA VAL A 14 13.40 6.93 -17.14
C VAL A 14 13.67 5.48 -16.70
N PRO A 15 12.64 4.63 -16.54
CA PRO A 15 12.84 3.21 -16.25
C PRO A 15 13.69 2.56 -17.34
N LEU A 16 14.58 1.64 -16.95
CA LEU A 16 15.13 0.69 -17.91
C LEU A 16 14.01 -0.26 -18.35
N GLU A 17 14.04 -0.71 -19.59
CA GLU A 17 13.13 -1.76 -20.10
C GLU A 17 13.90 -3.09 -20.13
N ALA A 18 13.28 -4.17 -19.63
CA ALA A 18 13.78 -5.53 -19.80
C ALA A 18 13.35 -6.08 -21.16
N LEU A 19 14.26 -6.75 -21.87
CA LEU A 19 14.04 -7.32 -23.19
C LEU A 19 14.13 -8.86 -23.16
N PRO A 20 13.46 -9.59 -24.06
CA PRO A 20 13.72 -11.01 -24.25
C PRO A 20 15.17 -11.22 -24.72
N TRP A 21 15.85 -12.22 -24.18
CA TRP A 21 17.17 -12.66 -24.63
C TRP A 21 17.08 -13.56 -25.88
N SER A 22 18.13 -13.56 -26.70
CA SER A 22 18.27 -14.46 -27.85
C SER A 22 19.73 -14.86 -28.03
N SER A 23 20.01 -16.15 -27.94
CA SER A 23 21.36 -16.72 -28.17
C SER A 23 21.82 -16.67 -29.63
N ARG A 24 20.92 -16.32 -30.58
CA ARG A 24 21.22 -16.18 -32.02
C ARG A 24 21.47 -14.74 -32.46
N GLY A 25 21.58 -13.81 -31.50
CA GLY A 25 21.55 -12.37 -31.75
C GLY A 25 20.12 -11.82 -31.72
N ALA A 26 20.00 -10.54 -31.37
CA ALA A 26 18.71 -9.91 -31.11
C ALA A 26 18.10 -9.27 -32.38
N GLU A 27 17.25 -10.02 -33.09
CA GLU A 27 16.34 -9.42 -34.07
C GLU A 27 15.12 -8.80 -33.37
N CYS A 28 15.03 -7.47 -33.41
CA CYS A 28 13.96 -6.71 -32.76
C CYS A 28 12.70 -6.63 -33.64
N VAL A 29 11.59 -7.22 -33.18
CA VAL A 29 10.27 -7.08 -33.82
C VAL A 29 9.78 -5.63 -33.71
N LYS A 30 9.33 -5.06 -34.83
CA LYS A 30 9.18 -3.60 -35.01
C LYS A 30 7.92 -3.01 -34.34
N GLY A 31 8.11 -2.11 -33.37
CA GLY A 31 7.03 -1.39 -32.68
C GLY A 31 7.27 0.11 -32.40
N ARG A 32 7.32 0.95 -33.45
CA ARG A 32 7.18 2.44 -33.38
C ARG A 32 7.96 3.26 -32.30
N ARG A 33 9.22 2.93 -31.98
CA ARG A 33 10.29 3.95 -31.75
C ARG A 33 11.69 3.32 -31.84
N LYS A 34 12.66 4.02 -32.44
CA LYS A 34 14.03 3.52 -32.62
C LYS A 34 14.95 3.89 -31.45
N LYS A 35 15.44 2.88 -30.73
CA LYS A 35 16.86 2.76 -30.32
C LYS A 35 17.23 1.27 -30.44
N SER A 36 18.37 0.97 -31.07
CA SER A 36 18.83 -0.41 -31.28
C SER A 36 19.79 -0.84 -30.16
N GLY A 37 19.33 -1.73 -29.29
CA GLY A 37 20.15 -2.38 -28.26
C GLY A 37 20.78 -3.68 -28.74
N THR A 38 21.53 -3.65 -29.84
CA THR A 38 22.22 -4.83 -30.37
C THR A 38 23.48 -5.13 -29.54
N VAL A 39 23.31 -5.75 -28.38
CA VAL A 39 24.42 -6.26 -27.59
C VAL A 39 25.06 -7.42 -28.37
N GLY A 40 26.33 -7.25 -28.76
CA GLY A 40 27.09 -8.32 -29.37
C GLY A 40 27.34 -9.44 -28.37
N VAL A 41 27.35 -10.69 -28.84
CA VAL A 41 27.57 -11.88 -27.99
C VAL A 41 28.92 -11.85 -27.25
N ASN A 42 29.87 -11.02 -27.72
CA ASN A 42 31.19 -10.80 -27.14
C ASN A 42 31.35 -9.35 -26.59
N ASP A 43 30.44 -8.86 -25.75
CA ASP A 43 30.64 -7.61 -25.00
C ASP A 43 31.35 -7.90 -23.66
N ASP A 44 32.54 -7.33 -23.46
CA ASP A 44 33.38 -7.59 -22.28
C ASP A 44 32.89 -7.01 -20.95
N ARG A 45 31.75 -6.30 -20.93
CA ARG A 45 31.06 -5.89 -19.69
C ARG A 45 29.64 -6.48 -19.57
N MET A 46 29.29 -7.44 -20.41
CA MET A 46 28.10 -8.26 -20.23
C MET A 46 28.29 -9.26 -19.08
N LEU A 47 27.25 -9.40 -18.25
CA LEU A 47 27.13 -10.40 -17.19
C LEU A 47 25.85 -11.22 -17.38
N SER A 48 25.82 -12.47 -16.90
CA SER A 48 24.55 -13.16 -16.61
C SER A 48 24.29 -13.28 -15.10
N VAL A 49 23.04 -13.58 -14.75
CA VAL A 49 22.63 -13.99 -13.40
C VAL A 49 22.15 -15.43 -13.47
N GLU A 50 22.62 -16.25 -12.54
CA GLU A 50 22.06 -17.57 -12.25
C GLU A 50 21.48 -17.55 -10.83
N PHE A 51 20.18 -17.85 -10.72
CA PHE A 51 19.54 -17.95 -9.41
C PHE A 51 19.82 -19.33 -8.83
N SER A 52 20.39 -19.39 -7.63
CA SER A 52 20.77 -20.68 -7.02
C SER A 52 19.54 -21.44 -6.55
N ALA A 53 19.17 -22.49 -7.29
CA ALA A 53 18.00 -23.31 -7.00
C ALA A 53 18.16 -24.09 -5.67
N PRO A 54 17.06 -24.42 -4.96
CA PRO A 54 17.12 -25.27 -3.77
C PRO A 54 17.73 -26.66 -4.01
N GLU A 55 17.64 -27.16 -5.26
CA GLU A 55 18.07 -28.50 -5.69
C GLU A 55 19.46 -28.53 -6.34
N GLN A 56 20.10 -27.37 -6.55
CA GLN A 56 21.48 -27.34 -7.05
C GLN A 56 22.44 -27.84 -5.96
N ALA A 57 23.17 -28.91 -6.29
CA ALA A 57 24.29 -29.38 -5.49
C ALA A 57 25.36 -28.28 -5.34
N ALA A 58 26.28 -28.45 -4.38
CA ALA A 58 27.39 -27.52 -4.21
C ALA A 58 28.34 -27.46 -5.43
N GLU A 59 28.28 -28.45 -6.32
CA GLU A 59 29.00 -28.48 -7.59
C GLU A 59 28.51 -27.37 -8.53
N GLY A 60 29.37 -26.39 -8.78
CA GLY A 60 29.12 -25.29 -9.72
C GLY A 60 28.81 -23.94 -9.08
N LEU A 61 28.57 -23.87 -7.77
CA LEU A 61 28.47 -22.61 -7.02
C LEU A 61 29.88 -22.07 -6.66
N PRO A 62 30.06 -20.74 -6.53
CA PRO A 62 31.35 -20.17 -6.11
C PRO A 62 31.77 -20.62 -4.70
N PHE A 63 33.07 -20.81 -4.49
CA PHE A 63 33.59 -21.26 -3.20
C PHE A 63 33.20 -20.33 -2.04
N GLY A 64 32.59 -20.89 -0.99
CA GLY A 64 32.11 -20.11 0.16
C GLY A 64 30.83 -19.30 -0.08
N PHE A 65 30.18 -19.45 -1.25
CA PHE A 65 28.82 -18.94 -1.46
C PHE A 65 27.83 -19.65 -0.52
N LYS A 66 26.76 -18.93 -0.15
CA LYS A 66 25.63 -19.48 0.59
C LYS A 66 24.34 -19.12 -0.13
N ASN A 67 23.44 -20.09 -0.28
CA ASN A 67 22.11 -19.87 -0.83
C ASN A 67 21.21 -19.16 0.23
N GLU A 68 21.48 -17.88 0.45
CA GLU A 68 20.77 -16.99 1.37
C GLU A 68 20.06 -15.92 0.52
N ALA A 69 18.76 -15.66 0.78
CA ALA A 69 17.95 -14.74 -0.02
C ALA A 69 18.60 -13.35 -0.16
N GLY A 70 18.84 -12.92 -1.40
CA GLY A 70 19.46 -11.61 -1.67
C GLY A 70 20.98 -11.55 -1.59
N ARG A 71 21.67 -12.64 -1.22
CA ARG A 71 23.13 -12.75 -1.27
C ARG A 71 23.57 -12.90 -2.72
N VAL A 72 24.65 -12.22 -3.12
CA VAL A 72 25.22 -12.30 -4.47
C VAL A 72 26.72 -12.56 -4.39
N ALA A 73 27.24 -13.37 -5.32
CA ALA A 73 28.66 -13.52 -5.58
C ALA A 73 28.94 -13.45 -7.08
N LEU A 74 30.07 -12.84 -7.46
CA LEU A 74 30.57 -12.81 -8.83
C LEU A 74 31.52 -13.98 -9.05
N ASP A 75 31.19 -14.83 -10.01
CA ASP A 75 32.17 -15.68 -10.70
C ASP A 75 32.77 -14.85 -11.84
N SER A 76 34.05 -14.51 -11.73
CA SER A 76 34.77 -13.70 -12.72
C SER A 76 35.20 -14.47 -13.97
N GLU A 77 35.27 -15.80 -13.91
CA GLU A 77 35.66 -16.66 -15.03
C GLU A 77 34.46 -16.92 -15.94
N ARG A 78 33.33 -17.31 -15.35
CA ARG A 78 32.04 -17.46 -16.06
C ARG A 78 31.34 -16.13 -16.31
N ARG A 79 31.80 -15.05 -15.67
CA ARG A 79 31.22 -13.70 -15.71
C ARG A 79 29.73 -13.71 -15.33
N CYS A 80 29.43 -14.47 -14.26
CA CYS A 80 28.09 -14.75 -13.79
C CYS A 80 27.91 -14.30 -12.34
N LEU A 81 26.78 -13.64 -12.05
CA LEU A 81 26.35 -13.30 -10.70
C LEU A 81 25.44 -14.41 -10.18
N PHE A 82 25.93 -15.17 -9.20
CA PHE A 82 25.11 -16.14 -8.49
C PHE A 82 24.23 -15.43 -7.47
N ALA A 83 22.91 -15.55 -7.61
CA ALA A 83 21.91 -14.85 -6.79
C ALA A 83 21.16 -15.83 -5.87
N GLY A 84 21.35 -15.66 -4.56
CA GLY A 84 20.79 -16.52 -3.52
C GLY A 84 19.28 -16.36 -3.36
N LEU A 85 18.58 -17.49 -3.29
CA LEU A 85 17.12 -17.59 -3.16
C LEU A 85 16.67 -18.07 -1.77
N GLY A 86 17.49 -18.87 -1.09
CA GLY A 86 17.05 -19.74 0.01
C GLY A 86 16.48 -21.07 -0.49
N THR A 87 16.01 -21.90 0.45
CA THR A 87 15.52 -23.27 0.18
C THR A 87 14.04 -23.34 -0.21
N LYS A 88 13.24 -22.33 0.13
CA LYS A 88 11.83 -22.16 -0.27
C LYS A 88 11.56 -20.68 -0.53
N PRO A 89 11.99 -20.12 -1.69
CA PRO A 89 11.93 -18.69 -1.93
C PRO A 89 10.49 -18.19 -2.04
N THR A 90 10.13 -17.22 -1.21
CA THR A 90 8.91 -16.41 -1.43
C THR A 90 9.16 -15.38 -2.53
N VAL A 91 8.08 -14.76 -3.01
CA VAL A 91 8.11 -13.63 -3.94
C VAL A 91 8.96 -12.46 -3.40
N ARG A 92 9.08 -12.29 -2.07
CA ARG A 92 9.98 -11.29 -1.47
C ARG A 92 11.45 -11.69 -1.55
N ASP A 93 11.77 -12.96 -1.32
CA ASP A 93 13.13 -13.48 -1.42
C ASP A 93 13.61 -13.40 -2.88
N TYR A 94 12.74 -13.75 -3.83
CA TYR A 94 13.01 -13.60 -5.26
C TYR A 94 13.17 -12.13 -5.67
N ARG A 95 12.27 -11.24 -5.22
CA ARG A 95 12.39 -9.78 -5.42
C ARG A 95 13.72 -9.26 -4.88
N LEU A 96 14.16 -9.73 -3.72
CA LEU A 96 15.42 -9.35 -3.11
C LEU A 96 16.63 -9.88 -3.92
N ALA A 97 16.60 -11.14 -4.35
CA ALA A 97 17.65 -11.75 -5.18
C ALA A 97 17.85 -11.02 -6.51
N VAL A 98 16.77 -10.78 -7.26
CA VAL A 98 16.79 -9.96 -8.49
C VAL A 98 17.31 -8.56 -8.18
N THR A 99 16.89 -7.95 -7.07
CA THR A 99 17.32 -6.59 -6.72
C THR A 99 18.80 -6.48 -6.37
N SER A 100 19.34 -7.44 -5.62
CA SER A 100 20.78 -7.48 -5.33
C SER A 100 21.59 -7.69 -6.61
N ALA A 101 21.20 -8.62 -7.49
CA ALA A 101 21.94 -8.92 -8.71
C ALA A 101 21.99 -7.72 -9.68
N VAL A 102 20.84 -7.06 -9.92
CA VAL A 102 20.77 -5.86 -10.77
C VAL A 102 21.59 -4.71 -10.20
N ARG A 103 21.54 -4.49 -8.88
CA ARG A 103 22.33 -3.43 -8.23
C ARG A 103 23.82 -3.74 -8.20
N GLU A 104 24.22 -5.00 -8.11
CA GLU A 104 25.64 -5.39 -8.19
C GLU A 104 26.18 -5.17 -9.61
N ALA A 105 25.44 -5.57 -10.64
CA ALA A 105 25.78 -5.29 -12.04
C ALA A 105 25.92 -3.77 -12.32
N GLN A 106 25.06 -2.94 -11.72
CA GLN A 106 25.19 -1.48 -11.78
C GLN A 106 26.47 -0.96 -11.09
N LYS A 107 26.86 -1.49 -9.91
CA LYS A 107 28.14 -1.12 -9.25
C LYS A 107 29.36 -1.52 -10.10
N LEU A 108 29.31 -2.71 -10.70
CA LEU A 108 30.34 -3.26 -11.59
C LEU A 108 30.39 -2.56 -12.96
N GLN A 109 29.49 -1.59 -13.23
CA GLN A 109 29.38 -0.86 -14.49
C GLN A 109 29.22 -1.79 -15.71
N ALA A 110 28.45 -2.87 -15.53
CA ALA A 110 28.08 -3.80 -16.59
C ALA A 110 27.34 -3.07 -17.73
N SER A 111 27.60 -3.48 -18.97
CA SER A 111 26.90 -2.96 -20.16
C SER A 111 25.57 -3.66 -20.39
N ALA A 112 25.45 -4.92 -20.00
CA ALA A 112 24.24 -5.72 -20.08
C ALA A 112 24.18 -6.76 -18.96
N LEU A 113 22.97 -7.09 -18.52
CA LEU A 113 22.69 -8.14 -17.54
C LEU A 113 21.59 -9.07 -18.08
N VAL A 114 21.90 -10.36 -18.23
CA VAL A 114 20.92 -11.39 -18.61
C VAL A 114 20.49 -12.18 -17.39
N LEU A 115 19.21 -12.09 -17.03
CA LEU A 115 18.58 -12.93 -16.01
C LEU A 115 18.26 -14.29 -16.62
N LYS A 116 19.13 -15.27 -16.40
CA LYS A 116 18.99 -16.65 -16.88
C LYS A 116 18.36 -17.55 -15.82
N SER A 117 18.03 -18.79 -16.21
CA SER A 117 17.69 -19.90 -15.30
C SER A 117 16.64 -19.49 -14.25
N LEU A 118 15.50 -18.99 -14.72
CA LEU A 118 14.45 -18.49 -13.83
C LEU A 118 13.91 -19.61 -12.92
N PRO A 119 13.71 -19.38 -11.61
CA PRO A 119 13.30 -20.41 -10.68
C PRO A 119 11.85 -20.86 -10.89
N ASN A 120 11.66 -22.16 -11.10
CA ASN A 120 10.34 -22.80 -11.25
C ASN A 120 9.55 -22.94 -9.92
N SER A 121 10.16 -22.58 -8.79
CA SER A 121 9.66 -22.84 -7.43
C SER A 121 9.62 -21.57 -6.55
N VAL A 122 9.25 -20.43 -7.12
CA VAL A 122 8.93 -19.22 -6.33
C VAL A 122 7.52 -19.34 -5.76
N HIS A 123 7.37 -19.14 -4.46
CA HIS A 123 6.08 -19.15 -3.78
C HIS A 123 5.51 -17.73 -3.58
N SER A 124 4.21 -17.60 -3.39
CA SER A 124 3.59 -16.40 -2.82
C SER A 124 4.12 -16.13 -1.40
N MET A 125 3.73 -15.01 -0.79
CA MET A 125 3.73 -14.95 0.68
C MET A 125 2.67 -15.90 1.24
N GLY A 126 2.86 -16.33 2.48
CA GLY A 126 1.87 -17.06 3.27
C GLY A 126 1.80 -16.51 4.70
N ASP A 127 0.81 -16.96 5.45
CA ASP A 127 0.55 -16.58 6.84
C ASP A 127 -0.04 -17.76 7.64
N LEU A 128 -0.32 -17.57 8.94
CA LEU A 128 -0.81 -18.62 9.84
C LEU A 128 -2.16 -19.24 9.42
N PHE A 129 -2.86 -18.67 8.43
CA PHE A 129 -4.15 -19.13 7.93
C PHE A 129 -4.09 -19.57 6.45
N GLN A 130 -3.02 -19.27 5.72
CA GLN A 130 -2.85 -19.65 4.32
C GLN A 130 -1.37 -19.91 3.96
N GLU A 131 -1.08 -21.17 3.60
CA GLU A 131 0.23 -21.62 3.16
C GLU A 131 0.69 -20.97 1.83
N PRO A 132 2.02 -20.82 1.59
CA PRO A 132 2.56 -20.27 0.35
C PRO A 132 2.31 -21.14 -0.90
N GLY A 133 1.49 -20.65 -1.83
CA GLY A 133 1.25 -21.31 -3.13
C GLY A 133 2.39 -21.06 -4.12
N VAL A 134 2.70 -22.03 -4.99
CA VAL A 134 3.68 -21.86 -6.07
C VAL A 134 3.13 -20.89 -7.13
N LEU A 135 3.94 -19.93 -7.59
CA LEU A 135 3.56 -19.00 -8.65
C LEU A 135 3.70 -19.65 -10.04
N PRO A 136 2.76 -19.41 -10.97
CA PRO A 136 2.91 -19.84 -12.37
C PRO A 136 4.18 -19.26 -13.02
N LEU A 137 4.84 -20.02 -13.90
CA LEU A 137 6.06 -19.57 -14.57
C LEU A 137 5.89 -18.24 -15.33
N GLY A 138 4.72 -18.00 -15.93
CA GLY A 138 4.41 -16.71 -16.58
C GLY A 138 4.33 -15.53 -15.61
N ASP A 139 3.90 -15.77 -14.37
CA ASP A 139 3.90 -14.76 -13.30
C ASP A 139 5.32 -14.56 -12.76
N VAL A 140 6.14 -15.62 -12.70
CA VAL A 140 7.56 -15.50 -12.38
C VAL A 140 8.25 -14.61 -13.41
N VAL A 141 8.10 -14.86 -14.72
CA VAL A 141 8.69 -14.00 -15.79
C VAL A 141 8.22 -12.55 -15.69
N GLU A 142 6.91 -12.30 -15.48
CA GLU A 142 6.38 -10.95 -15.34
C GLU A 142 6.96 -10.24 -14.11
N LYS A 143 7.04 -10.95 -12.98
CA LYS A 143 7.63 -10.45 -11.74
C LYS A 143 9.15 -10.28 -11.88
N THR A 144 9.87 -11.12 -12.63
CA THR A 144 11.29 -10.93 -12.97
C THR A 144 11.51 -9.59 -13.66
N ALA A 145 10.72 -9.27 -14.69
CA ALA A 145 10.79 -7.98 -15.39
C ALA A 145 10.45 -6.82 -14.45
N ALA A 146 9.32 -6.88 -13.73
CA ALA A 146 8.94 -5.83 -12.78
C ALA A 146 10.00 -5.59 -11.69
N PHE A 147 10.62 -6.66 -11.17
CA PHE A 147 11.68 -6.59 -10.15
C PHE A 147 13.00 -6.07 -10.73
N ALA A 148 13.38 -6.44 -11.96
CA ALA A 148 14.59 -5.90 -12.60
C ALA A 148 14.47 -4.39 -12.87
N VAL A 149 13.34 -3.96 -13.42
CA VAL A 149 13.01 -2.55 -13.71
C VAL A 149 12.95 -1.71 -12.42
N THR A 150 12.42 -2.27 -11.32
CA THR A 150 12.35 -1.58 -10.02
C THR A 150 13.64 -1.68 -9.21
N ALA A 151 14.50 -2.66 -9.46
CA ALA A 151 15.81 -2.77 -8.83
C ALA A 151 16.80 -1.72 -9.35
N ALA A 152 16.76 -1.48 -10.66
CA ALA A 152 17.61 -0.52 -11.35
C ALA A 152 17.28 0.96 -11.06
N TYR A 153 16.12 1.23 -10.44
CA TYR A 153 15.64 2.57 -10.13
C TYR A 153 16.53 3.30 -9.13
N LYS A 154 16.82 4.56 -9.45
CA LYS A 154 17.57 5.49 -8.61
C LYS A 154 16.94 6.88 -8.73
N TYR A 155 16.95 7.64 -7.63
CA TYR A 155 16.45 9.01 -7.61
C TYR A 155 17.60 9.99 -7.36
N ASP A 156 18.19 10.45 -8.45
CA ASP A 156 19.43 11.22 -8.48
C ASP A 156 19.39 12.42 -9.44
N ARG A 157 18.24 12.70 -10.07
CA ARG A 157 18.06 13.84 -11.02
C ARG A 157 18.50 15.21 -10.48
N LEU A 158 18.57 15.39 -9.15
CA LEU A 158 19.05 16.62 -8.48
C LEU A 158 20.51 16.53 -7.98
N ARG A 159 21.27 15.48 -8.32
CA ARG A 159 22.67 15.28 -7.93
C ARG A 159 23.63 15.85 -8.99
N SER A 160 24.26 16.98 -8.67
CA SER A 160 25.18 17.70 -9.56
C SER A 160 26.29 16.83 -10.16
N LYS A 161 26.95 15.97 -9.37
CA LYS A 161 28.11 15.18 -9.84
C LYS A 161 27.78 14.06 -10.83
N GLN A 162 26.58 13.48 -10.79
CA GLN A 162 26.23 12.39 -11.72
C GLN A 162 25.92 12.91 -13.13
N ALA A 163 25.32 14.09 -13.25
CA ALA A 163 25.04 14.71 -14.55
C ALA A 163 26.31 14.90 -15.40
N SER A 164 27.47 15.13 -14.77
CA SER A 164 28.78 15.23 -15.41
C SER A 164 29.49 13.90 -15.69
N GLU A 165 29.15 12.81 -15.01
CA GLU A 165 29.85 11.50 -15.12
C GLU A 165 29.05 10.44 -15.90
N GLU A 166 27.72 10.59 -15.98
CA GLU A 166 26.80 9.69 -16.69
C GLU A 166 26.37 10.27 -18.06
N GLY A 167 26.68 11.54 -18.33
CA GLY A 167 26.41 12.28 -19.59
C GLY A 167 27.22 11.78 -20.79
N GLY A 168 27.03 10.52 -21.16
CA GLY A 168 27.77 9.81 -22.21
C GLY A 168 27.79 8.28 -22.04
N LYS A 169 27.38 7.75 -20.87
CA LYS A 169 27.30 6.30 -20.63
C LYS A 169 25.99 5.74 -21.18
N THR A 170 26.08 4.72 -22.06
CA THR A 170 24.91 3.92 -22.44
C THR A 170 24.35 3.23 -21.18
N PRO A 171 23.03 3.30 -20.92
CA PRO A 171 22.43 2.59 -19.79
C PRO A 171 22.58 1.08 -19.95
N MET A 172 22.72 0.37 -18.83
CA MET A 172 22.84 -1.10 -18.80
C MET A 172 21.60 -1.75 -19.44
N GLY A 173 21.81 -2.63 -20.43
CA GLY A 173 20.73 -3.43 -21.00
C GLY A 173 20.23 -4.48 -20.00
N LEU A 174 18.92 -4.55 -19.78
CA LEU A 174 18.30 -5.63 -19.00
C LEU A 174 17.71 -6.67 -19.96
N PHE A 175 18.06 -7.93 -19.77
CA PHE A 175 17.56 -9.04 -20.57
C PHE A 175 17.04 -10.17 -19.68
N ILE A 176 16.06 -10.92 -20.17
CA ILE A 176 15.46 -12.06 -19.48
C ILE A 176 15.47 -13.26 -20.44
N ASP A 177 15.96 -14.39 -19.97
CA ASP A 177 16.07 -15.63 -20.74
C ASP A 177 14.71 -16.37 -20.75
N SER A 178 13.75 -15.81 -21.51
CA SER A 178 12.41 -16.36 -21.70
C SER A 178 11.80 -15.89 -23.02
N ASP A 179 11.06 -16.78 -23.67
CA ASP A 179 10.22 -16.56 -24.85
C ASP A 179 8.84 -15.96 -24.53
N ALA A 180 8.47 -15.84 -23.24
CA ALA A 180 7.22 -15.24 -22.80
C ALA A 180 7.25 -13.70 -22.90
N ILE A 181 7.40 -13.19 -24.13
CA ILE A 181 7.56 -11.75 -24.47
C ILE A 181 6.43 -10.91 -23.86
N ASP A 182 5.18 -11.38 -23.88
CA ASP A 182 4.05 -10.66 -23.28
C ASP A 182 4.18 -10.53 -21.75
N ALA A 183 4.75 -11.52 -21.06
CA ALA A 183 4.98 -11.43 -19.62
C ALA A 183 6.09 -10.39 -19.31
N ILE A 184 7.17 -10.38 -20.10
CA ILE A 184 8.23 -9.36 -19.99
C ILE A 184 7.64 -7.96 -20.25
N ALA A 185 6.83 -7.80 -21.29
CA ALA A 185 6.19 -6.53 -21.64
C ALA A 185 5.23 -6.01 -20.55
N ARG A 186 4.42 -6.89 -19.95
CA ARG A 186 3.57 -6.53 -18.80
C ARG A 186 4.41 -6.16 -17.58
N GLY A 187 5.47 -6.91 -17.29
CA GLY A 187 6.38 -6.63 -16.17
C GLY A 187 7.10 -5.28 -16.31
N ASN A 188 7.48 -4.88 -17.53
CA ASN A 188 7.99 -3.54 -17.81
C ASN A 188 6.99 -2.44 -17.46
N VAL A 189 5.71 -2.60 -17.83
CA VAL A 189 4.65 -1.65 -17.47
C VAL A 189 4.48 -1.56 -15.96
N ILE A 190 4.47 -2.70 -15.26
CA ILE A 190 4.32 -2.76 -13.80
C ILE A 190 5.50 -2.07 -13.10
N GLY A 191 6.73 -2.45 -13.45
CA GLY A 191 7.93 -1.87 -12.87
C GLY A 191 8.07 -0.38 -13.18
N GLY A 192 7.67 0.04 -14.38
CA GLY A 192 7.59 1.45 -14.77
C GLY A 192 6.60 2.23 -13.91
N CYS A 193 5.39 1.71 -13.67
CA CYS A 193 4.39 2.35 -12.81
C CYS A 193 4.78 2.35 -11.31
N VAL A 194 5.43 1.31 -10.81
CA VAL A 194 6.04 1.34 -9.46
C VAL A 194 7.10 2.45 -9.39
N ASN A 195 7.96 2.57 -10.40
CA ASN A 195 8.95 3.65 -10.48
C ASN A 195 8.34 5.04 -10.67
N GLU A 196 7.13 5.17 -11.25
CA GLU A 196 6.37 6.41 -11.29
C GLU A 196 5.87 6.81 -9.90
N ALA A 197 5.25 5.90 -9.14
CA ALA A 197 4.84 6.16 -7.76
C ALA A 197 6.03 6.62 -6.90
N ARG A 198 7.20 5.97 -7.09
CA ARG A 198 8.45 6.38 -6.46
C ARG A 198 8.93 7.75 -6.92
N SER A 199 8.83 8.07 -8.20
CA SER A 199 9.29 9.35 -8.75
C SER A 199 8.44 10.52 -8.28
N LEU A 200 7.12 10.31 -8.17
CA LEU A 200 6.15 11.24 -7.60
C LEU A 200 6.43 11.47 -6.10
N GLY A 201 6.49 10.40 -5.30
CA GLY A 201 6.77 10.48 -3.87
C GLY A 201 8.13 11.11 -3.54
N ASN A 202 9.14 10.94 -4.41
CA ASN A 202 10.47 11.53 -4.19
C ASN A 202 10.59 13.02 -4.58
N LEU A 203 9.51 13.68 -5.03
CA LEU A 203 9.53 15.13 -5.21
C LEU A 203 9.79 15.88 -3.88
N ARG A 204 10.07 17.17 -3.97
CA ARG A 204 10.41 18.05 -2.84
C ARG A 204 9.59 19.34 -2.92
N GLU A 205 9.53 20.07 -1.81
CA GLU A 205 8.66 21.24 -1.59
C GLU A 205 8.50 22.15 -2.83
N ASP A 206 9.60 22.60 -3.44
CA ASP A 206 9.58 23.55 -4.55
C ASP A 206 9.07 23.00 -5.90
N GLU A 207 8.68 21.72 -5.94
CA GLU A 207 8.25 20.99 -7.14
C GLU A 207 7.00 20.14 -6.93
N GLY A 208 7.01 19.31 -5.88
CA GLY A 208 5.97 18.35 -5.52
C GLY A 208 4.79 18.99 -4.84
N ILE A 209 4.26 20.08 -5.40
CA ILE A 209 3.10 20.82 -4.90
C ILE A 209 1.78 20.25 -5.45
N PRO A 210 0.60 20.52 -4.83
CA PRO A 210 -0.69 20.01 -5.29
C PRO A 210 -0.98 20.22 -6.79
N GLN A 211 -0.58 21.38 -7.33
CA GLN A 211 -0.70 21.70 -8.76
C GLN A 211 0.06 20.71 -9.67
N LEU A 212 1.24 20.23 -9.28
CA LEU A 212 2.02 19.33 -10.14
C LEU A 212 1.29 18.00 -10.34
N TYR A 213 0.71 17.43 -9.30
CA TYR A 213 0.02 16.13 -9.40
C TYR A 213 -1.28 16.25 -10.22
N ALA A 214 -1.99 17.37 -10.13
CA ALA A 214 -3.13 17.68 -11.00
C ALA A 214 -2.72 17.84 -12.48
N GLU A 215 -1.58 18.51 -12.75
CA GLU A 215 -0.98 18.56 -14.09
C GLU A 215 -0.50 17.17 -14.56
N TRP A 216 0.01 16.32 -13.66
CA TRP A 216 0.53 14.98 -13.96
C TRP A 216 -0.57 14.03 -14.40
N ILE A 217 -1.65 13.91 -13.61
CA ILE A 217 -2.85 13.12 -13.96
C ILE A 217 -3.37 13.52 -15.35
N SER A 218 -3.47 14.83 -15.59
CA SER A 218 -3.96 15.38 -16.86
C SER A 218 -3.02 15.08 -18.05
N ARG A 219 -1.70 15.04 -17.83
CA ARG A 219 -0.70 14.78 -18.88
C ARG A 219 -0.53 13.29 -19.18
N GLU A 220 -0.47 12.45 -18.15
CA GLU A 220 -0.05 11.05 -18.26
C GLU A 220 -1.19 10.05 -18.43
N LEU A 221 -2.36 10.30 -17.83
CA LEU A 221 -3.46 9.33 -17.83
C LEU A 221 -4.47 9.61 -18.95
N ALA A 222 -4.69 10.87 -19.32
CA ALA A 222 -5.63 11.23 -20.39
C ALA A 222 -5.30 10.60 -21.77
N PRO A 223 -4.03 10.52 -22.23
CA PRO A 223 -3.68 9.83 -23.48
C PRO A 223 -3.96 8.31 -23.47
N LEU A 224 -4.20 7.73 -22.30
CA LEU A 224 -4.49 6.30 -22.10
C LEU A 224 -6.01 6.01 -22.06
N GLY A 225 -6.85 7.00 -22.35
CA GLY A 225 -8.31 6.89 -22.31
C GLY A 225 -8.93 7.11 -20.92
N VAL A 226 -8.13 7.46 -19.91
CA VAL A 226 -8.61 7.81 -18.57
C VAL A 226 -9.22 9.22 -18.61
N LYS A 227 -10.49 9.37 -18.22
CA LYS A 227 -11.19 10.65 -18.26
C LYS A 227 -11.03 11.39 -16.95
N VAL A 228 -10.42 12.58 -16.96
CA VAL A 228 -10.47 13.48 -15.80
C VAL A 228 -11.87 14.10 -15.72
N ARG A 229 -12.60 13.80 -14.65
CA ARG A 229 -14.00 14.23 -14.42
C ARG A 229 -14.07 15.54 -13.65
N HIS A 230 -13.20 15.73 -12.65
CA HIS A 230 -13.16 16.94 -11.82
C HIS A 230 -11.73 17.37 -11.54
N VAL A 231 -11.51 18.70 -11.58
CA VAL A 231 -10.33 19.37 -11.03
C VAL A 231 -10.85 20.59 -10.25
N LEU A 232 -11.13 20.39 -8.97
CA LEU A 232 -11.47 21.46 -8.05
C LEU A 232 -10.18 22.01 -7.43
N LYS A 233 -10.12 23.33 -7.20
CA LYS A 233 -8.94 24.06 -6.74
C LYS A 233 -9.34 25.20 -5.80
N GLY A 234 -8.60 25.38 -4.70
CA GLY A 234 -8.74 26.50 -3.77
C GLY A 234 -10.20 26.71 -3.34
N GLU A 235 -10.71 27.92 -3.52
CA GLU A 235 -12.08 28.30 -3.17
C GLU A 235 -13.19 27.48 -3.83
N ARG A 236 -12.92 26.78 -4.95
CA ARG A 236 -13.90 25.85 -5.55
C ARG A 236 -14.16 24.62 -4.66
N LEU A 237 -13.25 24.29 -3.75
CA LEU A 237 -13.42 23.21 -2.77
C LEU A 237 -14.41 23.64 -1.69
N ARG A 238 -14.21 24.82 -1.08
CA ARG A 238 -15.17 25.43 -0.14
C ARG A 238 -16.54 25.63 -0.78
N SER A 239 -16.57 26.10 -2.03
CA SER A 239 -17.80 26.25 -2.82
C SER A 239 -18.53 24.92 -3.07
N ALA A 240 -17.81 23.81 -3.12
CA ALA A 240 -18.37 22.46 -3.21
C ALA A 240 -18.71 21.85 -1.82
N GLY A 241 -18.49 22.57 -0.71
CA GLY A 241 -18.69 22.07 0.65
C GLY A 241 -17.60 21.09 1.13
N LEU A 242 -16.45 21.04 0.45
CA LEU A 242 -15.29 20.22 0.81
C LEU A 242 -14.45 20.95 1.88
N ASN A 243 -15.09 21.28 3.00
CA ASN A 243 -14.51 22.19 3.99
C ASN A 243 -13.40 21.56 4.83
N LEU A 244 -13.40 20.23 5.04
CA LEU A 244 -12.32 19.55 5.76
C LEU A 244 -11.03 19.61 4.93
N LEU A 245 -11.10 19.19 3.67
CA LEU A 245 -9.99 19.23 2.72
C LEU A 245 -9.51 20.68 2.50
N TYR A 246 -10.43 21.63 2.32
CA TYR A 246 -10.10 23.04 2.17
C TYR A 246 -9.38 23.62 3.39
N ASN A 247 -9.85 23.34 4.61
CA ASN A 247 -9.27 23.92 5.83
C ASN A 247 -7.87 23.38 6.15
N VAL A 248 -7.53 22.15 5.73
CA VAL A 248 -6.16 21.64 5.78
C VAL A 248 -5.25 22.46 4.84
N GLY A 249 -5.62 22.56 3.56
CA GLY A 249 -4.71 23.12 2.55
C GLY A 249 -4.61 24.64 2.51
N LYS A 250 -5.60 25.39 3.03
CA LYS A 250 -5.61 26.87 3.00
C LYS A 250 -4.44 27.54 3.74
N GLY A 251 -3.75 26.82 4.63
CA GLY A 251 -2.58 27.33 5.36
C GLY A 251 -1.34 27.49 4.49
N SER A 252 -1.29 26.88 3.29
CA SER A 252 -0.17 26.99 2.37
C SER A 252 -0.38 28.07 1.30
N ARG A 253 0.74 28.61 0.81
CA ARG A 253 0.83 29.36 -0.45
C ARG A 253 0.44 28.53 -1.70
N HIS A 254 0.38 27.21 -1.57
CA HIS A 254 0.04 26.28 -2.64
C HIS A 254 -1.40 25.78 -2.46
N GLU A 255 -2.32 26.38 -3.22
CA GLU A 255 -3.76 26.10 -3.14
C GLU A 255 -4.07 24.58 -3.22
N PRO A 256 -4.97 24.07 -2.37
CA PRO A 256 -5.39 22.67 -2.41
C PRO A 256 -6.20 22.33 -3.65
N TYR A 257 -6.23 21.04 -4.00
CA TYR A 257 -6.99 20.48 -5.10
C TYR A 257 -7.77 19.21 -4.69
N LEU A 258 -8.85 18.93 -5.42
CA LEU A 258 -9.44 17.59 -5.52
C LEU A 258 -9.49 17.21 -6.99
N VAL A 259 -8.86 16.10 -7.35
CA VAL A 259 -8.85 15.57 -8.72
C VAL A 259 -9.55 14.21 -8.73
N VAL A 260 -10.56 14.07 -9.60
CA VAL A 260 -11.29 12.81 -9.80
C VAL A 260 -11.22 12.42 -11.27
N PHE A 261 -10.89 11.17 -11.54
CA PHE A 261 -10.63 10.61 -12.86
C PHE A 261 -11.10 9.16 -12.95
N GLU A 262 -11.47 8.67 -14.14
CA GLU A 262 -12.05 7.33 -14.32
C GLU A 262 -11.47 6.59 -15.53
N TYR A 263 -11.35 5.27 -15.40
CA TYR A 263 -11.04 4.31 -16.45
C TYR A 263 -12.20 3.31 -16.59
N THR A 264 -12.61 3.03 -17.83
CA THR A 264 -13.76 2.15 -18.13
C THR A 264 -13.33 1.05 -19.09
N GLY A 265 -12.67 0.02 -18.56
CA GLY A 265 -12.28 -1.18 -19.32
C GLY A 265 -13.40 -2.19 -19.50
N ASN A 266 -14.43 -2.18 -18.64
CA ASN A 266 -15.55 -3.12 -18.68
C ASN A 266 -16.89 -2.42 -18.96
N ARG A 267 -17.28 -2.41 -20.24
CA ARG A 267 -18.57 -1.86 -20.67
C ARG A 267 -19.79 -2.60 -20.10
N TYR A 268 -19.66 -3.87 -19.71
CA TYR A 268 -20.76 -4.76 -19.32
C TYR A 268 -21.10 -4.71 -17.83
N SER A 269 -20.16 -4.31 -16.97
CA SER A 269 -20.46 -4.00 -15.57
C SER A 269 -20.93 -2.55 -15.46
N GLU A 270 -21.98 -2.29 -14.67
CA GLU A 270 -22.37 -0.93 -14.25
C GLU A 270 -21.62 -0.45 -13.01
N GLU A 271 -20.87 -1.34 -12.36
CA GLU A 271 -20.09 -1.03 -11.17
C GLU A 271 -18.64 -0.63 -11.49
N ALA A 272 -18.02 0.05 -10.54
CA ALA A 272 -16.61 0.39 -10.51
C ALA A 272 -16.04 0.27 -9.08
N THR A 273 -14.73 0.13 -8.99
CA THR A 273 -13.98 0.31 -7.73
C THR A 273 -13.38 1.71 -7.69
N ALA A 274 -13.66 2.49 -6.65
CA ALA A 274 -12.99 3.76 -6.41
C ALA A 274 -11.70 3.53 -5.61
N LEU A 275 -10.57 4.01 -6.14
CA LEU A 275 -9.29 4.09 -5.46
C LEU A 275 -9.10 5.54 -4.95
N VAL A 276 -8.93 5.71 -3.65
CA VAL A 276 -8.87 7.03 -3.00
C VAL A 276 -7.52 7.24 -2.33
N GLY A 277 -6.81 8.32 -2.66
CA GLY A 277 -5.44 8.55 -2.17
C GLY A 277 -5.32 9.75 -1.25
N LYS A 278 -4.71 9.58 -0.07
CA LYS A 278 -4.15 10.69 0.72
C LYS A 278 -3.04 11.35 -0.10
N GLY A 279 -3.21 12.63 -0.41
CA GLY A 279 -2.29 13.42 -1.22
C GLY A 279 -1.72 14.61 -0.48
N VAL A 280 -1.34 14.44 0.79
CA VAL A 280 -0.71 15.53 1.57
C VAL A 280 0.74 15.67 1.10
N THR A 281 1.00 16.68 0.29
CA THR A 281 2.22 16.79 -0.52
C THR A 281 3.45 17.17 0.29
N PHE A 282 3.21 17.88 1.40
CA PHE A 282 4.13 18.00 2.53
C PHE A 282 3.28 18.22 3.79
N ASP A 283 3.75 17.68 4.92
CA ASP A 283 3.05 17.75 6.19
C ASP A 283 4.00 18.22 7.31
N CYS A 284 3.78 19.43 7.83
CA CYS A 284 4.48 19.93 9.01
C CYS A 284 3.68 19.73 10.31
N GLY A 285 2.49 19.11 10.25
CA GLY A 285 1.54 18.96 11.36
C GLY A 285 0.61 20.16 11.57
N GLY A 286 0.68 21.19 10.70
CA GLY A 286 -0.02 22.45 10.91
C GLY A 286 0.44 23.14 12.21
N LEU A 287 -0.50 23.69 13.00
CA LEU A 287 -0.19 24.35 14.27
C LEU A 287 0.23 23.36 15.39
N ASN A 288 -0.13 22.08 15.28
CA ASN A 288 0.43 20.99 16.05
C ASN A 288 1.75 20.51 15.42
N VAL A 289 2.73 21.42 15.35
CA VAL A 289 3.98 21.23 14.59
C VAL A 289 4.71 19.92 14.94
N LYS A 290 5.06 19.13 13.92
CA LYS A 290 5.87 17.92 14.09
C LYS A 290 7.25 18.26 14.69
N PRO A 291 7.79 17.45 15.62
CA PRO A 291 9.13 17.65 16.15
C PRO A 291 10.22 17.34 15.10
N TYR A 292 11.42 17.88 15.35
CA TYR A 292 12.63 17.57 14.58
C TYR A 292 12.87 16.05 14.47
N GLY A 293 13.32 15.57 13.30
CA GLY A 293 13.46 14.15 13.00
C GLY A 293 12.16 13.44 12.61
N SER A 294 11.02 14.13 12.61
CA SER A 294 9.69 13.60 12.22
C SER A 294 9.06 14.34 11.03
N MET A 295 9.77 15.26 10.36
CA MET A 295 9.22 16.12 9.31
C MET A 295 9.95 15.95 7.96
N GLU A 296 11.20 15.51 7.99
CA GLU A 296 12.14 15.44 6.88
C GLU A 296 11.68 14.44 5.78
N THR A 297 10.92 13.41 6.18
CA THR A 297 10.32 12.40 5.30
C THR A 297 8.87 12.70 4.89
N MET A 298 8.26 13.79 5.37
CA MET A 298 6.83 14.09 5.15
C MET A 298 6.47 14.53 3.73
N HIS A 299 7.46 14.65 2.84
CA HIS A 299 7.24 14.68 1.39
C HIS A 299 6.67 13.35 0.85
N LEU A 300 6.84 12.24 1.59
CA LEU A 300 6.24 10.93 1.27
C LEU A 300 4.77 10.82 1.69
N ASP A 301 4.20 11.84 2.32
CA ASP A 301 2.86 11.79 2.91
C ASP A 301 1.71 11.86 1.86
N MET A 302 2.09 11.97 0.59
CA MET A 302 1.25 11.83 -0.59
C MET A 302 1.32 10.44 -1.25
N MET A 303 2.07 9.48 -0.68
CA MET A 303 2.27 8.16 -1.29
C MET A 303 0.96 7.40 -1.55
N GLY A 304 -0.11 7.67 -0.80
CA GLY A 304 -1.45 7.19 -1.11
C GLY A 304 -1.92 7.62 -2.50
N ALA A 305 -1.87 8.92 -2.78
CA ALA A 305 -2.15 9.49 -4.10
C ALA A 305 -1.17 9.00 -5.17
N ALA A 306 0.13 8.91 -4.87
CA ALA A 306 1.14 8.40 -5.83
C ALA A 306 0.81 6.98 -6.30
N THR A 307 0.46 6.08 -5.37
CA THR A 307 0.07 4.71 -5.66
C THR A 307 -1.25 4.66 -6.42
N VAL A 308 -2.28 5.43 -6.05
CA VAL A 308 -3.57 5.47 -6.79
C VAL A 308 -3.39 5.91 -8.25
N ILE A 309 -2.63 6.99 -8.49
CA ILE A 309 -2.35 7.49 -9.85
C ILE A 309 -1.62 6.42 -10.68
N SER A 310 -0.60 5.80 -10.10
CA SER A 310 0.27 4.85 -10.80
C SER A 310 -0.41 3.49 -11.05
N THR A 311 -1.26 3.02 -10.13
CA THR A 311 -2.10 1.84 -10.32
C THR A 311 -3.07 2.04 -11.48
N ILE A 312 -3.76 3.18 -11.55
CA ILE A 312 -4.71 3.45 -12.65
C ILE A 312 -3.98 3.59 -13.99
N LYS A 313 -2.76 4.15 -13.99
CA LYS A 313 -1.89 4.15 -15.17
C LYS A 313 -1.51 2.74 -15.62
N ALA A 314 -1.12 1.85 -14.70
CA ALA A 314 -0.82 0.45 -15.01
C ALA A 314 -2.06 -0.27 -15.59
N ILE A 315 -3.23 -0.11 -14.96
CA ILE A 315 -4.51 -0.68 -15.41
C ILE A 315 -4.85 -0.23 -16.84
N ALA A 316 -4.67 1.05 -17.15
CA ALA A 316 -4.96 1.61 -18.47
C ALA A 316 -3.94 1.17 -19.54
N LEU A 317 -2.64 1.12 -19.20
CA LEU A 317 -1.58 0.61 -20.09
C LEU A 317 -1.77 -0.88 -20.42
N LEU A 318 -2.10 -1.68 -19.41
CA LEU A 318 -2.39 -3.12 -19.53
C LEU A 318 -3.79 -3.41 -20.09
N ARG A 319 -4.65 -2.39 -20.23
CA ARG A 319 -6.03 -2.45 -20.72
C ARG A 319 -6.90 -3.49 -20.00
N LEU A 320 -6.77 -3.58 -18.67
CA LEU A 320 -7.50 -4.59 -17.90
C LEU A 320 -9.02 -4.41 -18.01
N PRO A 321 -9.82 -5.50 -18.08
CA PRO A 321 -11.27 -5.44 -18.25
C PRO A 321 -12.00 -5.09 -16.94
N VAL A 322 -11.68 -3.94 -16.36
CA VAL A 322 -12.20 -3.43 -15.08
C VAL A 322 -12.60 -1.96 -15.19
N ASN A 323 -13.51 -1.53 -14.30
CA ASN A 323 -13.89 -0.12 -14.16
C ASN A 323 -13.33 0.43 -12.86
N VAL A 324 -12.51 1.47 -12.95
CA VAL A 324 -11.77 2.02 -11.80
C VAL A 324 -11.82 3.54 -11.81
N VAL A 325 -12.07 4.13 -10.65
CA VAL A 325 -12.15 5.58 -10.45
C VAL A 325 -11.05 6.00 -9.49
N GLY A 326 -10.21 6.96 -9.87
CA GLY A 326 -9.23 7.57 -8.98
C GLY A 326 -9.78 8.87 -8.39
N ALA A 327 -9.64 9.06 -7.09
CA ALA A 327 -9.87 10.35 -6.44
C ALA A 327 -8.70 10.68 -5.49
N VAL A 328 -8.11 11.87 -5.64
CA VAL A 328 -7.00 12.31 -4.79
C VAL A 328 -7.26 13.73 -4.25
N GLY A 329 -7.30 13.84 -2.93
CA GLY A 329 -7.28 15.11 -2.23
C GLY A 329 -5.83 15.56 -2.05
N LEU A 330 -5.45 16.63 -2.74
CA LEU A 330 -4.07 17.12 -2.85
C LEU A 330 -3.94 18.42 -2.08
N VAL A 331 -3.20 18.41 -0.97
CA VAL A 331 -3.08 19.56 -0.04
C VAL A 331 -1.65 19.65 0.49
N GLU A 332 -1.29 20.77 1.09
CA GLU A 332 -0.11 20.89 1.93
C GLU A 332 -0.57 21.31 3.34
N ASN A 333 -0.18 20.56 4.37
CA ASN A 333 -0.56 20.88 5.76
C ASN A 333 0.50 21.80 6.37
N ALA A 334 0.34 23.10 6.09
CA ALA A 334 1.33 24.14 6.39
C ALA A 334 0.90 25.08 7.54
N ILE A 335 1.88 25.79 8.09
CA ILE A 335 1.70 26.91 9.03
C ILE A 335 1.71 28.21 8.23
N GLY A 336 0.58 28.91 8.25
CA GLY A 336 0.39 30.22 7.63
C GLY A 336 -0.68 31.04 8.35
N PRO A 337 -0.91 32.30 7.94
CA PRO A 337 -1.90 33.18 8.61
C PRO A 337 -3.33 32.62 8.52
N ASP A 338 -3.63 31.88 7.45
CA ASP A 338 -4.95 31.30 7.18
C ASP A 338 -5.11 29.86 7.70
N SER A 339 -4.13 29.28 8.39
CA SER A 339 -4.21 27.89 8.90
C SER A 339 -5.45 27.64 9.78
N TYR A 340 -5.91 26.39 9.83
CA TYR A 340 -6.94 25.96 10.77
C TYR A 340 -6.36 25.64 12.15
N PHE A 341 -7.18 25.76 13.19
CA PHE A 341 -6.74 25.69 14.58
C PHE A 341 -7.28 24.44 15.30
N PRO A 342 -6.60 23.94 16.35
CA PRO A 342 -7.26 23.17 17.39
C PRO A 342 -8.51 23.91 17.92
N SER A 343 -9.53 23.15 18.32
CA SER A 343 -10.93 23.55 18.58
C SER A 343 -11.72 24.13 17.39
N SER A 344 -11.20 24.09 16.16
CA SER A 344 -12.03 24.37 14.97
C SER A 344 -13.10 23.29 14.79
N ILE A 345 -14.39 23.67 14.74
CA ILE A 345 -15.47 22.78 14.33
C ILE A 345 -15.78 23.02 12.85
N LEU A 346 -15.67 21.97 12.03
CA LEU A 346 -15.74 22.04 10.57
C LEU A 346 -16.82 21.10 10.02
N THR A 347 -17.69 21.61 9.14
CA THR A 347 -18.76 20.79 8.50
C THR A 347 -18.25 20.11 7.23
N SER A 348 -18.17 18.78 7.26
CA SER A 348 -17.79 17.94 6.12
C SER A 348 -18.78 17.96 4.96
N ARG A 349 -18.33 17.50 3.78
CA ARG A 349 -19.19 17.29 2.61
C ARG A 349 -20.37 16.35 2.87
N LYS A 350 -20.25 15.44 3.86
CA LYS A 350 -21.33 14.52 4.25
C LYS A 350 -22.41 15.20 5.12
N GLY A 351 -22.12 16.38 5.67
CA GLY A 351 -22.96 17.12 6.61
C GLY A 351 -22.56 16.95 8.07
N LEU A 352 -21.69 15.98 8.39
CA LEU A 352 -21.18 15.76 9.74
C LEU A 352 -20.23 16.88 10.17
N THR A 353 -20.38 17.36 11.40
CA THR A 353 -19.47 18.31 12.05
C THR A 353 -18.29 17.56 12.68
N VAL A 354 -17.08 18.12 12.52
CA VAL A 354 -15.83 17.56 13.05
C VAL A 354 -15.10 18.58 13.89
N GLU A 355 -14.92 18.29 15.18
CA GLU A 355 -14.04 19.04 16.07
C GLU A 355 -12.58 18.62 15.84
N VAL A 356 -11.75 19.58 15.43
CA VAL A 356 -10.31 19.39 15.25
C VAL A 356 -9.61 19.57 16.59
N LEU A 357 -9.12 18.48 17.18
CA LEU A 357 -8.32 18.54 18.41
C LEU A 357 -6.81 18.49 18.13
N ASN A 358 -6.40 18.06 16.94
CA ASN A 358 -5.01 18.01 16.49
C ASN A 358 -4.91 18.27 14.98
N THR A 359 -4.12 19.24 14.53
CA THR A 359 -3.87 19.50 13.10
C THR A 359 -2.86 18.53 12.47
N ASP A 360 -2.15 17.74 13.27
CA ASP A 360 -1.31 16.59 12.86
C ASP A 360 -2.15 15.30 12.64
N ALA A 361 -3.44 15.49 12.33
CA ALA A 361 -4.41 14.46 11.98
C ALA A 361 -5.30 14.97 10.83
N GLU A 362 -4.61 15.49 9.81
CA GLU A 362 -5.06 16.13 8.58
C GLU A 362 -5.54 15.14 7.52
N GLY A 363 -4.87 14.01 7.34
CA GLY A 363 -5.06 13.12 6.20
C GLY A 363 -6.45 12.48 6.21
N ARG A 364 -6.97 12.20 7.40
CA ARG A 364 -8.35 11.73 7.60
C ARG A 364 -9.40 12.79 7.26
N LEU A 365 -9.08 14.08 7.44
CA LEU A 365 -9.93 15.21 7.08
C LEU A 365 -9.99 15.37 5.54
N VAL A 366 -8.84 15.27 4.88
CA VAL A 366 -8.71 15.24 3.41
C VAL A 366 -9.46 14.04 2.82
N LEU A 367 -9.28 12.85 3.38
CA LEU A 367 -9.93 11.62 2.95
C LEU A 367 -11.45 11.67 3.15
N ALA A 368 -11.95 12.13 4.30
CA ALA A 368 -13.38 12.20 4.61
C ALA A 368 -14.21 12.92 3.52
N ASP A 369 -13.75 14.10 3.09
CA ASP A 369 -14.38 14.85 2.00
C ASP A 369 -14.17 14.17 0.64
N THR A 370 -12.99 13.62 0.37
CA THR A 370 -12.67 12.92 -0.89
C THR A 370 -13.52 11.66 -1.09
N LEU A 371 -13.64 10.84 -0.05
CA LEU A 371 -14.50 9.65 0.04
C LEU A 371 -15.96 10.04 -0.22
N THR A 372 -16.47 11.06 0.47
CA THR A 372 -17.86 11.50 0.28
C THR A 372 -18.10 11.98 -1.16
N PHE A 373 -17.21 12.81 -1.71
CA PHE A 373 -17.36 13.38 -3.04
C PHE A 373 -17.32 12.32 -4.15
N VAL A 374 -16.41 11.34 -4.07
CA VAL A 374 -16.32 10.28 -5.11
C VAL A 374 -17.56 9.37 -5.11
N GLN A 375 -18.19 9.14 -3.94
CA GLN A 375 -19.41 8.35 -3.83
C GLN A 375 -20.68 9.12 -4.24
N ARG A 376 -20.82 10.40 -3.85
CA ARG A 376 -22.06 11.19 -4.05
C ARG A 376 -22.04 12.13 -5.26
N ASP A 377 -20.94 12.85 -5.46
CA ASP A 377 -20.93 14.11 -6.23
C ASP A 377 -20.18 14.03 -7.56
N ALA A 378 -19.28 13.06 -7.70
CA ALA A 378 -18.37 12.98 -8.83
C ALA A 378 -19.02 12.71 -10.21
N LYS A 379 -20.32 12.36 -10.26
CA LYS A 379 -21.09 12.13 -11.51
C LYS A 379 -20.32 11.24 -12.49
N LEU A 380 -19.98 10.03 -12.04
CA LEU A 380 -19.12 9.07 -12.72
C LEU A 380 -19.89 8.31 -13.82
N THR A 381 -19.18 7.72 -14.79
CA THR A 381 -19.80 6.89 -15.84
C THR A 381 -20.17 5.48 -15.36
N LYS A 382 -19.63 5.02 -14.23
CA LYS A 382 -19.94 3.74 -13.57
C LYS A 382 -20.02 3.95 -12.06
N ARG A 383 -20.92 3.25 -11.36
CA ARG A 383 -21.21 3.47 -9.93
C ARG A 383 -20.10 2.85 -9.05
N PRO A 384 -19.48 3.59 -8.12
CA PRO A 384 -18.66 2.99 -7.08
C PRO A 384 -19.51 2.06 -6.20
N SER A 385 -19.26 0.76 -6.27
CA SER A 385 -19.81 -0.24 -5.34
C SER A 385 -18.79 -0.65 -4.28
N SER A 386 -17.51 -0.51 -4.62
CA SER A 386 -16.36 -0.73 -3.73
C SER A 386 -15.47 0.52 -3.69
N VAL A 387 -14.93 0.84 -2.52
CA VAL A 387 -13.99 1.95 -2.28
C VAL A 387 -12.77 1.40 -1.54
N ILE A 388 -11.58 1.62 -2.08
CA ILE A 388 -10.31 1.27 -1.44
C ILE A 388 -9.53 2.56 -1.27
N ASP A 389 -9.31 3.00 -0.03
CA ASP A 389 -8.48 4.18 0.24
C ASP A 389 -7.10 3.81 0.76
N LEU A 390 -6.08 4.59 0.35
CA LEU A 390 -4.68 4.37 0.65
C LEU A 390 -4.08 5.64 1.24
N ALA A 391 -3.44 5.50 2.40
CA ALA A 391 -2.89 6.65 3.11
C ALA A 391 -1.72 6.29 4.02
N THR A 392 -0.74 7.17 4.08
CA THR A 392 0.23 7.28 5.17
C THR A 392 -0.48 7.93 6.37
N LEU A 393 -1.31 7.18 7.09
CA LEU A 393 -2.31 7.78 7.99
C LEU A 393 -1.90 7.82 9.46
N THR A 394 -1.20 6.80 9.98
CA THR A 394 -0.81 6.78 11.39
C THR A 394 0.58 6.21 11.65
N GLY A 395 1.35 6.88 12.51
CA GLY A 395 2.56 6.27 13.10
C GLY A 395 2.26 5.01 13.94
N ALA A 396 1.01 4.88 14.43
CA ALA A 396 0.57 3.70 15.17
C ALA A 396 0.62 2.40 14.35
N VAL A 397 0.38 2.42 13.04
CA VAL A 397 0.46 1.20 12.21
C VAL A 397 1.91 0.75 12.03
N LEU A 398 2.85 1.71 11.90
CA LEU A 398 4.29 1.43 11.84
C LEU A 398 4.80 0.81 13.15
N ILE A 399 4.29 1.26 14.30
CA ILE A 399 4.63 0.65 15.60
C ILE A 399 4.01 -0.74 15.76
N GLY A 400 2.78 -0.96 15.27
CA GLY A 400 2.08 -2.24 15.40
C GLY A 400 2.50 -3.34 14.41
N LEU A 401 2.79 -2.99 13.16
CA LEU A 401 3.07 -3.94 12.06
C LEU A 401 4.48 -3.79 11.45
N GLY A 402 5.27 -2.81 11.90
CA GLY A 402 6.60 -2.53 11.36
C GLY A 402 6.56 -1.89 9.97
N SER A 403 7.63 -2.11 9.20
CA SER A 403 7.85 -1.45 7.89
C SER A 403 7.72 -2.36 6.66
N GLN A 404 7.13 -3.55 6.83
CA GLN A 404 7.00 -4.56 5.76
C GLN A 404 5.55 -4.89 5.39
N ARG A 405 4.56 -4.45 6.17
CA ARG A 405 3.15 -4.81 5.98
C ARG A 405 2.28 -3.60 6.31
N ALA A 406 1.24 -3.35 5.52
CA ALA A 406 0.29 -2.27 5.77
C ALA A 406 -0.91 -2.76 6.60
N GLY A 407 -1.53 -1.86 7.37
CA GLY A 407 -2.76 -2.16 8.11
C GLY A 407 -3.97 -2.00 7.21
N MET A 408 -4.84 -3.01 7.16
CA MET A 408 -6.08 -2.99 6.38
C MET A 408 -7.28 -3.08 7.30
N PHE A 409 -8.19 -2.12 7.17
CA PHE A 409 -9.47 -2.08 7.88
C PHE A 409 -10.59 -2.16 6.85
N SER A 410 -11.64 -2.95 7.08
CA SER A 410 -12.71 -3.11 6.08
C SER A 410 -14.08 -3.39 6.71
N ASN A 411 -15.15 -3.04 5.99
CA ASN A 411 -16.52 -3.44 6.30
C ASN A 411 -16.98 -4.72 5.57
N ASP A 412 -16.18 -5.26 4.64
CA ASP A 412 -16.52 -6.42 3.79
C ASP A 412 -15.39 -7.46 3.84
N LEU A 413 -15.70 -8.66 4.35
CA LEU A 413 -14.74 -9.74 4.52
C LEU A 413 -14.18 -10.26 3.18
N HIS A 414 -14.96 -10.19 2.11
CA HIS A 414 -14.57 -10.71 0.80
C HIS A 414 -13.57 -9.76 0.11
N LEU A 415 -13.83 -8.46 0.14
CA LEU A 415 -12.89 -7.41 -0.29
C LEU A 415 -11.57 -7.51 0.49
N SER A 416 -11.65 -7.70 1.81
CA SER A 416 -10.50 -7.95 2.68
C SER A 416 -9.68 -9.18 2.23
N GLN A 417 -10.32 -10.33 1.99
CA GLN A 417 -9.67 -11.55 1.51
C GLN A 417 -9.02 -11.39 0.13
N GLN A 418 -9.70 -10.75 -0.83
CA GLN A 418 -9.17 -10.46 -2.16
C GLN A 418 -7.94 -9.54 -2.10
N LEU A 419 -7.98 -8.48 -1.28
CA LEU A 419 -6.85 -7.57 -1.08
C LEU A 419 -5.65 -8.27 -0.43
N MET A 420 -5.88 -9.16 0.54
CA MET A 420 -4.81 -10.02 1.11
C MET A 420 -4.22 -10.98 0.06
N ALA A 421 -5.02 -11.53 -0.86
CA ALA A 421 -4.53 -12.37 -1.94
C ALA A 421 -3.63 -11.60 -2.93
N GLY A 422 -4.02 -10.37 -3.32
CA GLY A 422 -3.17 -9.45 -4.08
C GLY A 422 -1.86 -9.11 -3.33
N GLY A 423 -1.93 -8.90 -2.01
CA GLY A 423 -0.76 -8.68 -1.16
C GLY A 423 0.18 -9.89 -1.09
N ARG A 424 -0.37 -11.11 -1.01
CA ARG A 424 0.42 -12.36 -1.00
C ARG A 424 1.07 -12.68 -2.35
N SER A 425 0.38 -12.44 -3.47
CA SER A 425 0.95 -12.65 -4.82
C SER A 425 2.02 -11.63 -5.16
N SER A 426 1.81 -10.36 -4.83
CA SER A 426 2.76 -9.28 -5.14
C SER A 426 3.99 -9.27 -4.23
N GLY A 427 3.82 -9.63 -2.94
CA GLY A 427 4.79 -9.40 -1.88
C GLY A 427 4.61 -8.06 -1.14
N ASP A 428 3.55 -7.31 -1.46
CA ASP A 428 3.17 -6.06 -0.79
C ASP A 428 2.00 -6.34 0.18
N GLU A 429 2.31 -7.07 1.26
CA GLU A 429 1.33 -7.63 2.20
C GLU A 429 0.48 -6.62 2.97
N LEU A 430 -0.72 -7.08 3.33
CA LEU A 430 -1.68 -6.40 4.21
C LEU A 430 -1.95 -7.24 5.47
N TRP A 431 -2.34 -6.61 6.58
CA TRP A 431 -2.87 -7.29 7.77
C TRP A 431 -4.27 -6.79 8.11
N PRO A 432 -5.27 -7.67 8.35
CA PRO A 432 -6.60 -7.25 8.77
C PRO A 432 -6.56 -6.71 10.22
N MET A 433 -7.12 -5.51 10.40
CA MET A 433 -7.14 -4.76 11.66
C MET A 433 -8.59 -4.38 12.03
N PRO A 434 -8.94 -4.35 13.33
CA PRO A 434 -10.34 -4.23 13.76
C PRO A 434 -10.89 -2.79 13.77
N ILE A 435 -12.18 -2.64 13.48
CA ILE A 435 -12.99 -1.45 13.84
C ILE A 435 -14.14 -1.86 14.77
N ALA A 436 -13.78 -2.21 16.01
CA ALA A 436 -14.76 -2.52 17.06
C ALA A 436 -15.40 -1.26 17.67
N GLU A 437 -16.49 -1.43 18.43
CA GLU A 437 -17.38 -0.35 18.89
C GLU A 437 -16.72 0.70 19.77
N GLU A 438 -15.72 0.33 20.57
CA GLU A 438 -14.91 1.24 21.37
C GLU A 438 -14.17 2.27 20.50
N HIS A 439 -13.68 1.88 19.33
CA HIS A 439 -13.02 2.79 18.38
C HIS A 439 -14.02 3.78 17.75
N LYS A 440 -15.24 3.31 17.44
CA LYS A 440 -16.33 4.15 16.92
C LYS A 440 -16.82 5.17 17.95
N LYS A 441 -16.82 4.80 19.24
CA LYS A 441 -17.15 5.69 20.36
C LYS A 441 -16.03 6.69 20.65
N ALA A 442 -14.76 6.27 20.56
CA ALA A 442 -13.59 7.11 20.83
C ALA A 442 -13.41 8.30 19.86
N VAL A 443 -14.13 8.31 18.72
CA VAL A 443 -14.13 9.42 17.75
C VAL A 443 -15.42 10.25 17.77
N LYS A 444 -16.31 10.07 18.73
CA LYS A 444 -17.52 10.92 18.90
C LYS A 444 -17.20 12.12 19.79
N GLY A 445 -17.58 13.30 19.33
CA GLY A 445 -17.38 14.55 20.05
C GLY A 445 -18.49 14.85 21.07
N GLY A 446 -18.19 15.78 21.98
CA GLY A 446 -19.19 16.37 22.88
C GLY A 446 -19.79 17.67 22.34
N LEU A 447 -19.10 18.34 21.41
CA LEU A 447 -19.49 19.62 20.79
C LEU A 447 -19.76 19.51 19.28
N ALA A 448 -19.40 18.38 18.67
CA ALA A 448 -19.55 18.07 17.25
C ALA A 448 -19.82 16.56 17.07
N ASP A 449 -20.33 16.14 15.90
CA ASP A 449 -20.67 14.74 15.61
C ASP A 449 -19.47 13.79 15.71
N LEU A 450 -18.27 14.33 15.47
CA LEU A 450 -16.98 13.62 15.52
C LEU A 450 -15.88 14.52 16.10
N THR A 451 -14.86 13.89 16.71
CA THR A 451 -13.53 14.49 16.88
C THR A 451 -12.57 13.90 15.86
N ASN A 452 -11.63 14.69 15.34
CA ASN A 452 -10.66 14.14 14.36
C ASN A 452 -9.65 13.17 15.00
N VAL A 453 -9.41 13.26 16.31
CA VAL A 453 -8.61 12.29 17.08
C VAL A 453 -9.36 11.77 18.31
N SER A 454 -8.99 10.57 18.74
CA SER A 454 -9.36 10.01 20.04
C SER A 454 -8.66 10.77 21.17
N THR A 455 -9.31 10.87 22.32
CA THR A 455 -8.72 11.42 23.56
C THR A 455 -7.79 10.42 24.26
N SER A 456 -7.96 9.11 24.04
CA SER A 456 -6.92 8.12 24.35
C SER A 456 -5.88 8.06 23.22
N LYS A 457 -4.61 7.83 23.60
CA LYS A 457 -3.49 7.58 22.68
C LYS A 457 -3.43 6.14 22.16
N GLU A 458 -4.29 5.27 22.67
CA GLU A 458 -4.36 3.86 22.30
C GLU A 458 -5.05 3.65 20.94
N ALA A 459 -4.76 2.53 20.27
CA ALA A 459 -5.43 2.10 19.04
C ALA A 459 -5.55 3.18 17.94
N GLY A 460 -4.51 4.01 17.76
CA GLY A 460 -4.53 5.19 16.88
C GLY A 460 -4.92 4.90 15.42
N SER A 461 -4.51 3.75 14.87
CA SER A 461 -4.90 3.30 13.52
C SER A 461 -6.38 2.88 13.46
N CYS A 462 -6.83 2.11 14.46
CA CYS A 462 -8.21 1.64 14.55
C CYS A 462 -9.21 2.80 14.75
N THR A 463 -8.83 3.83 15.52
CA THR A 463 -9.62 5.05 15.67
C THR A 463 -9.56 5.94 14.42
N ALA A 464 -8.44 5.99 13.70
CA ALA A 464 -8.36 6.66 12.39
C ALA A 464 -9.31 6.01 11.36
N ALA A 465 -9.30 4.68 11.27
CA ALA A 465 -10.23 3.91 10.44
C ALA A 465 -11.69 4.08 10.91
N ALA A 466 -11.95 4.07 12.22
CA ALA A 466 -13.28 4.34 12.77
C ALA A 466 -13.80 5.74 12.35
N PHE A 467 -12.96 6.77 12.39
CA PHE A 467 -13.30 8.10 11.87
C PHE A 467 -13.69 8.03 10.39
N LEU A 468 -12.84 7.45 9.53
CA LEU A 468 -13.09 7.32 8.09
C LEU A 468 -14.38 6.56 7.76
N SER A 469 -14.74 5.53 8.55
CA SER A 469 -15.95 4.72 8.32
C SER A 469 -17.26 5.52 8.35
N ASN A 470 -17.30 6.68 9.01
CA ASN A 470 -18.47 7.57 8.99
C ASN A 470 -18.72 8.19 7.60
N PHE A 471 -17.70 8.22 6.72
CA PHE A 471 -17.73 8.86 5.40
C PHE A 471 -17.96 7.88 4.23
N ILE A 472 -18.23 6.62 4.54
CA ILE A 472 -18.65 5.58 3.58
C ILE A 472 -20.18 5.58 3.48
N GLU A 473 -20.71 5.38 2.28
CA GLU A 473 -22.15 5.35 2.02
C GLU A 473 -22.76 3.96 2.24
N ASP A 474 -24.04 3.91 2.59
CA ASP A 474 -24.72 2.66 2.89
C ASP A 474 -24.73 1.71 1.66
N GLY A 475 -24.36 0.46 1.90
CA GLY A 475 -24.22 -0.55 0.84
C GLY A 475 -22.97 -0.40 -0.03
N VAL A 476 -22.01 0.45 0.32
CA VAL A 476 -20.69 0.51 -0.33
C VAL A 476 -19.69 -0.36 0.45
N LYS A 477 -19.03 -1.27 -0.27
CA LYS A 477 -17.92 -2.05 0.27
C LYS A 477 -16.69 -1.15 0.42
N TRP A 478 -15.98 -1.24 1.53
CA TRP A 478 -14.87 -0.34 1.81
C TRP A 478 -13.69 -1.05 2.46
N ALA A 479 -12.49 -0.68 2.03
CA ALA A 479 -11.25 -1.00 2.72
C ALA A 479 -10.35 0.25 2.83
N HIS A 480 -9.86 0.55 4.02
CA HIS A 480 -8.82 1.55 4.29
C HIS A 480 -7.48 0.84 4.49
N LEU A 481 -6.46 1.28 3.75
CA LEU A 481 -5.09 0.78 3.81
C LEU A 481 -4.16 1.85 4.40
N ASP A 482 -3.82 1.70 5.68
CA ASP A 482 -2.79 2.52 6.33
C ASP A 482 -1.41 1.98 5.94
N ILE A 483 -0.83 2.60 4.92
CA ILE A 483 0.45 2.25 4.31
C ILE A 483 1.64 2.98 4.95
N ALA A 484 1.45 3.75 6.04
CA ALA A 484 2.49 4.58 6.64
C ALA A 484 3.80 3.82 6.91
N GLY A 485 3.71 2.60 7.46
CA GLY A 485 4.90 1.78 7.73
C GLY A 485 5.63 1.28 6.47
N ALA A 486 4.90 0.96 5.40
CA ALA A 486 5.44 0.28 4.22
C ALA A 486 5.76 1.24 3.04
N ALA A 487 5.20 2.45 3.04
CA ALA A 487 5.36 3.45 1.99
C ALA A 487 6.31 4.60 2.35
N MET A 488 6.86 4.65 3.56
CA MET A 488 7.82 5.68 3.99
C MET A 488 9.23 5.10 4.12
N GLY A 489 10.07 5.30 3.09
CA GLY A 489 11.46 4.83 3.05
C GLY A 489 12.48 5.90 3.48
N GLY A 490 13.70 5.44 3.83
CA GLY A 490 14.78 6.28 4.35
C GLY A 490 15.75 6.83 3.30
N ASP A 491 16.84 7.48 3.75
CA ASP A 491 17.88 8.07 2.89
C ASP A 491 18.72 7.05 2.10
N LYS A 492 18.67 5.78 2.48
CA LYS A 492 19.46 4.67 1.95
C LYS A 492 18.56 3.50 1.51
N PRO A 493 18.94 2.75 0.46
CA PRO A 493 18.24 1.53 0.07
C PRO A 493 18.23 0.49 1.21
N LYS A 494 17.11 -0.23 1.37
CA LYS A 494 16.93 -1.26 2.40
C LYS A 494 16.28 -2.50 1.78
N GLY A 495 17.03 -3.59 1.67
CA GLY A 495 16.61 -4.76 0.90
C GLY A 495 16.23 -4.37 -0.53
N PHE A 496 15.07 -4.81 -1.03
CA PHE A 496 14.59 -4.44 -2.36
C PHE A 496 14.11 -2.97 -2.47
N GLN A 497 13.87 -2.26 -1.36
CA GLN A 497 13.45 -0.85 -1.42
C GLN A 497 14.62 0.04 -1.87
N PRO A 498 14.38 1.07 -2.71
CA PRO A 498 15.37 2.11 -3.02
C PRO A 498 15.51 3.10 -1.84
N ALA A 499 16.34 4.14 -2.01
CA ALA A 499 16.27 5.31 -1.15
C ALA A 499 15.00 6.14 -1.47
N GLY A 500 14.42 6.73 -0.42
CA GLY A 500 13.19 7.52 -0.48
C GLY A 500 11.94 6.67 -0.69
N ALA A 501 11.01 7.12 -1.52
CA ALA A 501 9.73 6.44 -1.75
C ALA A 501 9.91 4.96 -2.17
N PRO A 502 9.27 3.97 -1.50
CA PRO A 502 9.37 2.55 -1.85
C PRO A 502 8.51 2.12 -3.04
N GLY A 503 7.40 2.81 -3.32
CA GLY A 503 6.43 2.45 -4.37
C GLY A 503 5.41 1.37 -3.97
N PHE A 504 5.19 1.17 -2.66
CA PHE A 504 4.31 0.13 -2.11
C PHE A 504 2.86 0.21 -2.61
N GLY A 505 2.26 -0.95 -2.84
CA GLY A 505 0.83 -1.14 -3.08
C GLY A 505 0.41 -1.09 -4.56
N VAL A 506 1.25 -0.57 -5.47
CA VAL A 506 0.92 -0.50 -6.92
C VAL A 506 0.73 -1.91 -7.50
N GLN A 507 1.64 -2.83 -7.19
CA GLN A 507 1.52 -4.21 -7.66
C GLN A 507 0.45 -5.01 -6.90
N MET A 508 0.25 -4.78 -5.59
CA MET A 508 -0.82 -5.43 -4.81
C MET A 508 -2.21 -5.09 -5.37
N LEU A 509 -2.48 -3.81 -5.65
CA LEU A 509 -3.76 -3.39 -6.22
C LEU A 509 -3.95 -3.95 -7.63
N LEU A 510 -2.89 -4.00 -8.44
CA LEU A 510 -2.97 -4.56 -9.79
C LEU A 510 -3.24 -6.08 -9.75
N ASP A 511 -2.53 -6.82 -8.90
CA ASP A 511 -2.73 -8.26 -8.71
C ASP A 511 -4.13 -8.54 -8.13
N TYR A 512 -4.68 -7.66 -7.27
CA TYR A 512 -6.08 -7.66 -6.84
C TYR A 512 -7.07 -7.51 -8.02
N PHE A 513 -6.89 -6.51 -8.91
CA PHE A 513 -7.74 -6.32 -10.09
C PHE A 513 -7.59 -7.41 -11.18
N ARG A 514 -6.64 -8.32 -11.00
CA ARG A 514 -6.41 -9.49 -11.87
C ARG A 514 -6.94 -10.80 -11.29
N LEU A 515 -7.40 -10.81 -10.04
CA LEU A 515 -8.06 -11.98 -9.47
C LEU A 515 -9.31 -12.33 -10.30
N PRO A 516 -9.62 -13.62 -10.51
CA PRO A 516 -10.83 -14.01 -11.21
C PRO A 516 -12.07 -13.53 -10.44
N PRO A 517 -13.17 -13.16 -11.13
CA PRO A 517 -14.44 -12.84 -10.48
C PRO A 517 -14.91 -14.01 -9.59
N THR A 518 -14.82 -13.81 -8.28
CA THR A 518 -15.24 -14.80 -7.28
C THR A 518 -16.75 -14.70 -7.06
N ASP A 519 -17.51 -15.14 -8.06
CA ASP A 519 -18.97 -15.23 -7.98
C ASP A 519 -19.40 -16.10 -6.79
N GLY A 520 -20.23 -15.54 -5.91
CA GLY A 520 -20.79 -16.25 -4.75
C GLY A 520 -21.66 -17.47 -5.08
N ALA A 521 -21.96 -17.69 -6.37
CA ALA A 521 -22.63 -18.89 -6.88
C ALA A 521 -21.66 -20.04 -7.22
N ALA A 522 -20.40 -19.76 -7.54
CA ALA A 522 -19.42 -20.80 -7.91
C ALA A 522 -18.92 -21.58 -6.68
N ALA A 523 -18.72 -20.88 -5.56
CA ALA A 523 -18.29 -21.50 -4.30
C ALA A 523 -19.35 -22.46 -3.73
N THR A 524 -20.64 -22.10 -3.83
CA THR A 524 -21.75 -22.95 -3.38
C THR A 524 -21.97 -24.14 -4.30
N ALA A 525 -21.82 -23.99 -5.62
CA ALA A 525 -21.86 -25.12 -6.55
C ALA A 525 -20.73 -26.14 -6.29
N SER A 526 -19.50 -25.67 -6.05
CA SER A 526 -18.34 -26.53 -5.73
C SER A 526 -18.54 -27.27 -4.40
N ALA A 527 -18.99 -26.57 -3.35
CA ALA A 527 -19.28 -27.19 -2.05
C ALA A 527 -20.43 -28.21 -2.12
N ALA A 528 -21.46 -27.94 -2.92
CA ALA A 528 -22.57 -28.88 -3.14
C ALA A 528 -22.12 -30.14 -3.91
N ALA A 529 -21.28 -29.99 -4.94
CA ALA A 529 -20.72 -31.11 -5.69
C ALA A 529 -19.87 -32.03 -4.78
N ALA A 530 -18.99 -31.45 -3.97
CA ALA A 530 -18.17 -32.20 -3.01
C ALA A 530 -19.03 -32.95 -1.97
N ALA A 531 -20.13 -32.36 -1.48
CA ALA A 531 -21.04 -33.01 -0.54
C ALA A 531 -21.77 -34.21 -1.16
N ILE A 532 -22.21 -34.11 -2.42
CA ILE A 532 -22.93 -35.19 -3.14
C ILE A 532 -22.00 -36.39 -3.43
N ASP A 533 -20.74 -36.14 -3.76
CA ASP A 533 -19.76 -37.21 -4.00
C ASP A 533 -19.50 -38.03 -2.72
N THR A 534 -19.39 -37.35 -1.57
CA THR A 534 -19.21 -38.02 -0.26
C THR A 534 -20.41 -38.87 0.20
N SER A 535 -21.64 -38.61 -0.28
CA SER A 535 -22.80 -39.44 0.07
C SER A 535 -22.95 -40.71 -0.76
N THR A 536 -22.23 -40.82 -1.88
CA THR A 536 -22.44 -41.89 -2.86
C THR A 536 -21.46 -43.06 -2.70
N SER A 537 -20.39 -42.88 -1.91
CA SER A 537 -19.29 -43.84 -1.75
C SER A 537 -19.33 -44.71 -0.47
N GLN A 538 -20.39 -44.64 0.34
CA GLN A 538 -20.48 -45.38 1.62
C GLN A 538 -21.57 -46.46 1.70
N ASN A 539 -22.35 -46.70 0.64
CA ASN A 539 -23.42 -47.73 0.61
C ASN A 539 -23.12 -48.86 -0.39
N SER A 540 -22.01 -49.59 -0.19
CA SER A 540 -21.68 -50.78 -0.98
C SER A 540 -20.84 -51.83 -0.22
N ALA A 541 -21.21 -52.14 1.03
CA ALA A 541 -20.63 -53.25 1.79
C ALA A 541 -21.64 -53.82 2.82
N ALA A 542 -21.44 -55.09 3.20
CA ALA A 542 -22.16 -55.85 4.23
C ALA A 542 -23.67 -56.11 4.00
N SER A 543 -23.96 -57.30 3.44
CA SER A 543 -25.24 -57.99 3.59
C SER A 543 -25.00 -59.38 4.17
N ASN A 544 -25.60 -59.71 5.33
CA ASN A 544 -26.33 -60.96 5.60
C ASN A 544 -26.65 -61.18 7.10
N GLU A 545 -27.61 -62.10 7.32
CA GLU A 545 -27.98 -62.81 8.56
C GLU A 545 -28.75 -62.08 9.69
N GLU A 546 -30.05 -62.37 9.72
CA GLU A 546 -30.88 -62.85 10.86
C GLU A 546 -30.94 -62.10 12.22
N SER A 547 -32.08 -62.02 12.91
CA SER A 547 -33.49 -62.36 12.58
C SER A 547 -34.49 -61.74 13.60
N ALA A 548 -35.80 -61.79 13.26
CA ALA A 548 -36.99 -61.66 14.13
C ALA A 548 -37.27 -60.33 14.89
N GLY A 549 -38.52 -59.84 14.87
CA GLY A 549 -38.98 -58.83 15.86
C GLY A 549 -40.06 -57.78 15.49
N GLU A 550 -41.16 -58.12 14.79
CA GLU A 550 -42.43 -57.37 14.95
C GLU A 550 -43.17 -57.87 16.22
N PRO A 551 -44.21 -57.20 16.80
CA PRO A 551 -45.15 -56.20 16.21
C PRO A 551 -45.43 -54.98 17.17
N THR A 552 -46.46 -54.09 17.12
CA THR A 552 -47.63 -53.72 16.26
C THR A 552 -48.16 -52.32 16.67
N LEU A 553 -48.95 -51.65 15.80
CA LEU A 553 -50.07 -50.70 16.11
C LEU A 553 -49.80 -49.39 16.92
N SER A 554 -50.09 -48.18 16.40
CA SER A 554 -51.39 -47.42 16.42
C SER A 554 -51.62 -46.62 17.73
N THR A 555 -52.44 -45.55 17.85
CA THR A 555 -53.40 -44.84 16.96
C THR A 555 -53.55 -43.37 17.43
N ASP A 556 -54.21 -42.52 16.64
CA ASP A 556 -55.00 -41.28 16.97
C ASP A 556 -54.58 -40.37 18.18
N ALA A 557 -54.25 -39.09 18.02
CA ALA A 557 -54.99 -37.94 17.44
C ALA A 557 -56.10 -37.31 18.33
N GLU A 558 -55.84 -36.13 18.92
CA GLU A 558 -56.81 -35.02 19.00
C GLU A 558 -56.17 -33.65 19.36
N LYS A 559 -56.97 -32.56 19.29
CA LYS A 559 -56.60 -31.16 19.62
C LYS A 559 -57.50 -30.60 20.76
N PRO A 560 -57.68 -29.28 20.94
CA PRO A 560 -56.88 -28.41 21.82
C PRO A 560 -57.72 -27.68 22.90
N LYS A 561 -57.12 -26.86 23.80
CA LYS A 561 -57.73 -25.58 24.27
C LYS A 561 -56.83 -24.65 25.13
N ARG A 562 -57.26 -23.36 25.17
CA ARG A 562 -56.65 -22.17 25.81
C ARG A 562 -56.99 -22.01 27.30
N ARG A 563 -56.13 -21.29 28.06
CA ARG A 563 -56.42 -20.14 28.98
C ARG A 563 -55.08 -19.64 29.61
N LYS A 564 -54.71 -18.34 29.64
CA LYS A 564 -55.16 -17.21 30.52
C LYS A 564 -55.14 -17.58 32.02
N ARG A 565 -54.57 -16.82 32.98
CA ARG A 565 -54.41 -15.34 33.13
C ARG A 565 -53.54 -14.98 34.38
N ASN A 566 -52.84 -13.83 34.40
CA ASN A 566 -52.38 -13.04 35.58
C ASN A 566 -51.40 -13.73 36.60
N THR A 567 -50.73 -13.07 37.59
CA THR A 567 -50.82 -11.72 38.21
C THR A 567 -49.45 -11.25 38.76
N LYS A 568 -49.24 -9.93 39.04
CA LYS A 568 -48.17 -9.40 39.93
C LYS A 568 -48.69 -9.26 41.38
N PRO A 569 -47.81 -9.24 42.42
CA PRO A 569 -47.40 -7.95 43.02
C PRO A 569 -45.92 -7.91 43.50
N ALA A 570 -45.56 -6.90 44.30
CA ALA A 570 -44.22 -6.61 44.88
C ALA A 570 -44.41 -5.84 46.23
N PRO A 571 -43.41 -5.17 46.85
CA PRO A 571 -42.05 -5.55 47.27
C PRO A 571 -41.73 -5.26 48.77
N THR A 572 -40.73 -5.91 49.37
CA THR A 572 -40.02 -5.49 50.62
C THR A 572 -38.64 -6.19 50.74
N ARG A 573 -37.70 -5.87 51.66
CA ARG A 573 -37.13 -4.61 52.23
C ARG A 573 -35.98 -5.02 53.19
N LYS A 574 -35.06 -4.09 53.55
CA LYS A 574 -33.92 -4.22 54.52
C LYS A 574 -32.61 -4.83 53.97
N SER A 575 -31.43 -4.66 54.58
CA SER A 575 -30.67 -3.43 54.94
C SER A 575 -29.49 -3.76 55.87
N VAL A 576 -28.27 -3.28 55.58
CA VAL A 576 -27.14 -3.18 56.54
C VAL A 576 -26.32 -1.90 56.27
N LYS A 577 -25.87 -1.21 57.33
CA LYS A 577 -24.76 -0.23 57.36
C LYS A 577 -23.64 -0.87 58.22
N ALA A 578 -22.37 -0.45 58.28
CA ALA A 578 -21.75 0.84 58.01
C ALA A 578 -20.20 0.71 57.93
N SER A 579 -19.54 1.88 57.88
CA SER A 579 -18.22 2.24 58.47
C SER A 579 -17.06 2.42 57.48
N GLN A 580 -16.06 3.29 57.71
CA GLN A 580 -15.92 4.36 58.72
C GLN A 580 -15.11 5.55 58.15
N GLN A 581 -14.82 6.60 58.94
CA GLN A 581 -14.34 7.89 58.44
C GLN A 581 -13.07 8.42 59.17
N ARG A 582 -12.23 9.16 58.43
CA ARG A 582 -11.29 10.24 58.86
C ARG A 582 -9.89 9.89 59.43
N ARG A 583 -9.04 10.95 59.31
CA ARG A 583 -7.77 11.29 60.01
C ARG A 583 -6.46 10.67 59.48
N SER A 584 -5.27 11.28 59.70
CA SER A 584 -4.79 12.64 59.30
C SER A 584 -3.37 12.94 59.83
N ALA A 585 -2.50 13.49 58.97
CA ALA A 585 -1.31 14.33 59.25
C ALA A 585 -0.08 13.76 60.01
N GLY A 586 1.11 14.26 59.61
CA GLY A 586 2.42 14.12 60.30
C GLY A 586 3.41 13.12 59.67
N MET A 587 4.74 13.24 59.82
CA MET A 587 5.57 14.42 60.21
C MET A 587 7.09 14.23 59.92
N ARG A 588 7.79 15.30 59.50
CA ARG A 588 9.26 15.61 59.64
C ARG A 588 10.40 14.65 59.15
N LYS A 589 11.26 15.23 58.30
CA LYS A 589 12.76 15.28 58.33
C LYS A 589 13.60 13.99 58.50
N GLN A 590 14.48 13.72 57.53
CA GLN A 590 15.95 13.77 57.79
C GLN A 590 16.81 14.08 56.53
N ARG A 591 18.16 14.00 56.65
CA ARG A 591 19.07 15.06 56.14
C ARG A 591 20.58 14.68 56.07
N GLY A 592 21.12 14.29 54.91
CA GLY A 592 22.58 14.20 54.65
C GLY A 592 22.98 13.18 53.56
N ALA A 593 24.22 13.14 53.04
CA ALA A 593 25.32 14.13 53.02
C ALA A 593 26.47 13.69 52.05
N LYS A 594 27.24 14.66 51.52
CA LYS A 594 28.49 14.52 50.72
C LYS A 594 28.33 13.94 49.28
N GLY A 595 29.12 14.32 48.27
CA GLY A 595 30.06 15.46 48.20
C GLY A 595 31.00 15.46 46.96
N ARG A 596 31.69 16.61 46.76
CA ARG A 596 32.82 16.89 45.84
C ARG A 596 32.60 16.86 44.31
N ILE A 597 32.66 18.05 43.73
CA ILE A 597 33.16 18.34 42.37
C ILE A 597 34.62 18.80 42.49
N PRO A 598 35.55 18.41 41.59
CA PRO A 598 36.84 19.09 41.41
C PRO A 598 36.73 20.20 40.36
N THR A 599 37.22 21.40 40.68
CA THR A 599 37.31 22.53 39.73
C THR A 599 38.68 22.59 39.05
N LYS A 600 38.73 23.12 37.83
CA LYS A 600 39.91 23.86 37.33
C LYS A 600 39.53 24.86 36.23
N GLN A 601 40.04 26.08 36.38
CA GLN A 601 40.20 27.08 35.32
C GLN A 601 41.63 26.88 34.71
N GLU A 602 42.16 27.57 33.69
CA GLU A 602 41.92 28.90 33.14
C GLU A 602 42.26 29.03 31.62
N LYS A 603 41.69 30.07 30.99
CA LYS A 603 42.24 31.02 29.98
C LYS A 603 43.31 30.58 28.95
N GLN A 604 42.95 30.73 27.67
CA GLN A 604 43.60 31.56 26.62
C GLN A 604 42.53 31.75 25.51
N ARG A 605 42.10 32.91 24.98
CA ARG A 605 42.65 34.23 24.57
C ARG A 605 43.40 34.27 23.22
N GLY A 606 42.87 35.06 22.29
CA GLY A 606 43.41 35.36 20.94
C GLY A 606 42.70 34.58 19.81
N ASN A 607 42.35 35.16 18.67
CA ASN A 607 42.32 36.58 18.28
C ASN A 607 41.26 36.84 17.17
N GLU A 608 41.05 38.11 16.81
CA GLU A 608 39.99 38.55 15.86
C GLU A 608 40.41 38.49 14.38
N ALA A 609 39.44 38.20 13.51
CA ALA A 609 39.32 38.66 12.11
C ALA A 609 37.89 38.38 11.59
#